data_AF-A0A7S4T124-F1
#
_entry.id   AF-A0A7S4T124-F1
#
_cell.length_a   1.000
_cell.length_b   1.000
_cell.length_c   1.000
_cell.angle_alpha   90.00
_cell.angle_beta   90.00
_cell.angle_gamma   90.00
#
_symmetry.space_group_name_H-M   'P 1'
#
loop_
_entity.id
_entity.type
_entity.pdbx_description
1 polymer ?
#
loop_
_entity_poly.entity_id
_entity_poly.type
_entity_poly.pdbx_seq_one_letter_code
_entity_poly.pdbx_strand_id
1 'polypeptide(L)'
;GLPLGESVYFDEERKATVHGECMAARILKGAQEGESALQQTAAVQKRRHREAYDIGWKAERVPSNVVPARKLGRELSSKHGLCCLALEGDARTLRVTESEETAAGVNLEYLSLALRVRRSEGREPLFSLDPVDLTADPERLMQAKRFEPAWLMGTSAGEVMFQA
;
A
#
# COMPACT_ATOMS: atom_id res chain seq x y z
N GLY A 1 -32.80 -46.47 -9.45
CA GLY A 1 -31.45 -46.11 -9.90
C GLY A 1 -31.59 -44.87 -10.76
N LEU A 2 -30.75 -43.86 -10.55
CA LEU A 2 -30.72 -42.68 -11.41
C LEU A 2 -30.18 -43.09 -12.80
N PRO A 3 -30.77 -42.61 -13.90
CA PRO A 3 -30.34 -42.98 -15.24
C PRO A 3 -28.89 -42.52 -15.47
N LEU A 4 -28.07 -43.46 -15.91
CA LEU A 4 -26.70 -43.20 -16.32
C LEU A 4 -26.74 -42.40 -17.63
N GLY A 5 -26.09 -41.24 -17.68
CA GLY A 5 -25.90 -40.52 -18.94
C GLY A 5 -25.16 -41.40 -19.96
N GLU A 6 -25.46 -41.24 -21.25
CA GLU A 6 -24.93 -42.09 -22.34
C GLU A 6 -23.40 -42.02 -22.51
N SER A 7 -22.76 -41.00 -21.95
CA SER A 7 -21.30 -40.82 -22.00
C SER A 7 -20.64 -41.19 -20.67
N VAL A 8 -19.60 -42.03 -20.79
CA VAL A 8 -18.83 -42.52 -19.64
C VAL A 8 -17.36 -42.14 -19.82
N TYR A 9 -16.73 -41.67 -18.76
CA TYR A 9 -15.34 -41.22 -18.75
C TYR A 9 -14.49 -42.23 -17.98
N PHE A 10 -13.22 -42.40 -18.40
CA PHE A 10 -12.27 -43.23 -17.67
C PHE A 10 -11.37 -42.35 -16.81
N ASP A 11 -11.34 -42.64 -15.51
CA ASP A 11 -10.41 -42.02 -14.56
C ASP A 11 -9.13 -42.86 -14.51
N GLU A 12 -8.06 -42.33 -15.09
CA GLU A 12 -6.73 -42.95 -15.10
C GLU A 12 -6.12 -43.09 -13.70
N GLU A 13 -6.39 -42.15 -12.77
CA GLU A 13 -5.81 -42.19 -11.42
C GLU A 13 -6.40 -43.34 -10.59
N ARG A 14 -7.70 -43.61 -10.76
CA ARG A 14 -8.40 -44.67 -10.03
C ARG A 14 -8.62 -45.94 -10.84
N LYS A 15 -8.19 -45.95 -12.12
CA LYS A 15 -8.40 -47.01 -13.09
C LYS A 15 -9.87 -47.46 -13.14
N ALA A 16 -10.79 -46.49 -13.16
CA ALA A 16 -12.21 -46.74 -13.01
C ALA A 16 -13.06 -45.89 -13.95
N THR A 17 -14.15 -46.48 -14.40
CA THR A 17 -15.14 -45.83 -15.26
C THR A 17 -16.12 -45.00 -14.40
N VAL A 18 -16.33 -43.74 -14.76
CA VAL A 18 -17.16 -42.77 -14.00
C VAL A 18 -18.13 -42.00 -14.89
N HIS A 19 -19.24 -41.53 -14.33
CA HIS A 19 -20.18 -40.66 -15.04
C HIS A 19 -19.55 -39.29 -15.32
N GLY A 20 -20.01 -38.62 -16.38
CA GLY A 20 -19.56 -37.27 -16.71
C GLY A 20 -19.69 -36.27 -15.57
N GLU A 21 -20.79 -36.31 -14.83
CA GLU A 21 -21.01 -35.45 -13.65
C GLU A 21 -20.00 -35.74 -12.52
N CYS A 22 -19.70 -37.02 -12.27
CA CYS A 22 -18.70 -37.42 -11.28
C CYS A 22 -17.28 -37.00 -11.69
N MET A 23 -16.96 -37.08 -12.99
CA MET A 23 -15.68 -36.62 -13.53
C MET A 23 -15.56 -35.09 -13.44
N ALA A 24 -16.61 -34.36 -13.82
CA ALA A 24 -16.65 -32.91 -13.71
C ALA A 24 -16.47 -32.44 -12.26
N ALA A 25 -17.13 -33.10 -11.29
CA ALA A 25 -16.97 -32.81 -9.87
C ALA A 25 -15.52 -33.05 -9.38
N ARG A 26 -14.84 -34.08 -9.90
CA ARG A 26 -13.42 -34.34 -9.58
C ARG A 26 -12.49 -33.30 -10.17
N ILE A 27 -12.67 -32.96 -11.44
CA ILE A 27 -11.89 -31.90 -12.10
C ILE A 27 -12.05 -30.58 -11.35
N LEU A 28 -13.29 -30.22 -10.97
CA LEU A 28 -13.57 -29.02 -10.21
C LEU A 28 -12.87 -29.04 -8.84
N LYS A 29 -12.93 -30.17 -8.12
CA LYS A 29 -12.25 -30.34 -6.83
C LYS A 29 -10.73 -30.21 -6.97
N GLY A 30 -10.13 -30.85 -7.97
CA GLY A 30 -8.70 -30.75 -8.25
C GLY A 30 -8.27 -29.32 -8.61
N ALA A 31 -9.08 -28.60 -9.39
CA ALA A 31 -8.85 -27.20 -9.71
C ALA A 31 -8.90 -26.31 -8.45
N GLN A 32 -9.89 -26.51 -7.58
CA GLN A 32 -10.02 -25.79 -6.30
C GLN A 32 -8.84 -26.08 -5.35
N GLU A 33 -8.41 -27.34 -5.25
CA GLU A 33 -7.25 -27.74 -4.45
C GLU A 33 -5.96 -27.12 -4.99
N GLY A 34 -5.76 -27.14 -6.31
CA GLY A 34 -4.64 -26.49 -6.98
C GLY A 34 -4.62 -24.98 -6.79
N GLU A 35 -5.77 -24.31 -6.94
CA GLU A 35 -5.88 -22.88 -6.70
C GLU A 35 -5.59 -22.53 -5.24
N SER A 36 -6.10 -23.30 -4.28
CA SER A 36 -5.81 -23.09 -2.86
C SER A 36 -4.32 -23.23 -2.56
N ALA A 37 -3.64 -24.23 -3.13
CA ALA A 37 -2.20 -24.40 -2.97
C ALA A 37 -1.40 -23.22 -3.57
N LEU A 38 -1.78 -22.73 -4.75
CA LEU A 38 -1.18 -21.54 -5.36
C LEU A 38 -1.41 -20.28 -4.51
N GLN A 39 -2.63 -20.10 -3.99
CA GLN A 39 -2.95 -18.98 -3.11
C GLN A 39 -2.13 -19.03 -1.81
N GLN A 40 -1.95 -20.21 -1.22
CA GLN A 40 -1.13 -20.38 -0.01
C GLN A 40 0.34 -20.05 -0.27
N THR A 41 0.92 -20.59 -1.35
CA THR A 41 2.33 -20.30 -1.71
C THR A 41 2.53 -18.82 -2.03
N ALA A 42 1.63 -18.21 -2.80
CA ALA A 42 1.64 -16.78 -3.07
C ALA A 42 1.47 -15.94 -1.79
N ALA A 43 0.61 -16.35 -0.84
CA ALA A 43 0.42 -15.65 0.41
C ALA A 43 1.69 -15.69 1.29
N VAL A 44 2.37 -16.83 1.34
CA VAL A 44 3.65 -16.97 2.06
C VAL A 44 4.73 -16.10 1.41
N GLN A 45 4.85 -16.13 0.09
CA GLN A 45 5.81 -15.27 -0.63
C GLN A 45 5.50 -13.78 -0.42
N LYS A 46 4.25 -13.36 -0.56
CA LYS A 46 3.81 -11.98 -0.30
C LYS A 46 4.12 -11.54 1.13
N ARG A 47 3.90 -12.41 2.12
CA ARG A 47 4.23 -12.11 3.52
C ARG A 47 5.74 -11.91 3.70
N ARG A 48 6.56 -12.84 3.18
CA ARG A 48 8.02 -12.73 3.22
C ARG A 48 8.52 -11.45 2.55
N HIS A 49 7.96 -11.07 1.40
CA HIS A 49 8.34 -9.83 0.71
C HIS A 49 7.93 -8.59 1.50
N ARG A 50 6.74 -8.59 2.12
CA ARG A 50 6.32 -7.47 2.98
C ARG A 50 7.27 -7.25 4.15
N GLU A 51 7.70 -8.34 4.79
CA GLU A 51 8.67 -8.30 5.87
C GLU A 51 10.06 -7.86 5.38
N ALA A 52 10.54 -8.40 4.26
CA ALA A 52 11.88 -8.11 3.74
C ALA A 52 12.04 -6.67 3.23
N TYR A 53 10.99 -6.09 2.62
CA TYR A 53 11.07 -4.79 1.96
C TYR A 53 10.31 -3.67 2.68
N ASP A 54 9.85 -3.95 3.90
CA ASP A 54 9.09 -3.04 4.75
C ASP A 54 7.83 -2.49 4.03
N ILE A 55 7.07 -3.39 3.40
CA ILE A 55 5.88 -3.03 2.62
C ILE A 55 4.66 -3.06 3.54
N GLY A 56 4.06 -1.89 3.74
CA GLY A 56 2.82 -1.70 4.48
C GLY A 56 2.89 -0.49 5.39
N TRP A 57 1.72 0.02 5.77
CA TRP A 57 1.62 1.14 6.71
C TRP A 57 1.96 0.69 8.13
N LYS A 58 2.96 1.35 8.72
CA LYS A 58 3.24 1.27 10.15
C LYS A 58 2.53 2.40 10.87
N ALA A 59 1.73 2.08 11.89
CA ALA A 59 0.98 3.07 12.65
C ALA A 59 1.90 4.16 13.23
N GLU A 60 3.12 3.80 13.66
CA GLU A 60 4.09 4.76 14.19
C GLU A 60 4.60 5.79 13.16
N ARG A 61 4.48 5.49 11.85
CA ARG A 61 4.98 6.34 10.76
C ARG A 61 3.87 7.07 10.01
N VAL A 62 2.60 6.88 10.41
CA VAL A 62 1.48 7.65 9.86
C VAL A 62 1.62 9.11 10.30
N PRO A 63 1.74 10.07 9.37
CA PRO A 63 1.96 11.45 9.77
C PRO A 63 0.74 12.04 10.49
N SER A 64 0.98 12.86 11.52
CA SER A 64 -0.05 13.33 12.44
C SER A 64 -0.10 14.86 12.55
N ASN A 65 -1.31 15.39 12.64
CA ASN A 65 -1.55 16.83 12.81
C ASN A 65 -1.34 17.32 14.25
N VAL A 66 -1.36 16.42 15.24
CA VAL A 66 -1.42 16.78 16.66
C VAL A 66 -0.19 17.56 17.12
N VAL A 67 1.01 17.05 16.85
CA VAL A 67 2.26 17.68 17.30
C VAL A 67 2.52 19.01 16.55
N PRO A 68 2.40 19.08 15.22
CA PRO A 68 2.54 20.35 14.50
C PRO A 68 1.50 21.40 14.91
N ALA A 69 0.21 21.03 15.06
CA ALA A 69 -0.83 21.96 15.48
C ALA A 69 -0.54 22.55 16.87
N ARG A 70 -0.12 21.72 17.83
CA ARG A 70 0.24 22.18 19.17
C ARG A 70 1.42 23.16 19.15
N LYS A 71 2.43 22.93 18.31
CA LYS A 71 3.56 23.87 18.12
C LYS A 71 3.12 25.20 17.53
N LEU A 72 2.02 25.21 16.77
CA LEU A 72 1.39 26.42 16.22
C LEU A 72 0.40 27.07 17.20
N GLY A 73 0.36 26.63 18.47
CA GLY A 73 -0.53 27.17 19.49
C GLY A 73 -1.99 26.76 19.30
N ARG A 74 -2.25 25.66 18.57
CA ARG A 74 -3.60 25.12 18.36
C ARG A 74 -3.72 23.75 18.99
N GLU A 75 -4.74 23.58 19.82
CA GLU A 75 -5.18 22.28 20.28
C GLU A 75 -6.30 21.80 19.37
N LEU A 76 -6.11 20.64 18.73
CA LEU A 76 -7.14 20.01 17.92
C LEU A 76 -8.09 19.26 18.87
N SER A 77 -9.33 19.72 18.93
CA SER A 77 -10.40 19.18 19.76
C SER A 77 -11.20 18.09 19.06
N SER A 78 -11.21 18.06 17.72
CA SER A 78 -11.94 17.03 16.97
C SER A 78 -11.37 15.63 17.18
N LYS A 79 -12.28 14.66 17.35
CA LYS A 79 -11.96 13.22 17.38
C LYS A 79 -11.29 12.72 16.09
N HIS A 80 -11.45 13.47 15.00
CA HIS A 80 -11.00 13.09 13.66
C HIS A 80 -9.62 13.65 13.32
N GLY A 81 -9.10 14.63 14.07
CA GLY A 81 -7.76 15.19 13.86
C GLY A 81 -7.56 15.89 12.52
N LEU A 82 -8.64 16.21 11.82
CA LEU A 82 -8.63 16.91 10.53
C LEU A 82 -8.46 18.42 10.76
N CYS A 83 -7.56 19.02 9.99
CA CYS A 83 -7.33 20.45 10.00
C CYS A 83 -7.01 20.96 8.59
N CYS A 84 -7.23 22.25 8.37
CA CYS A 84 -6.89 22.95 7.15
C CYS A 84 -6.13 24.24 7.43
N LEU A 85 -5.59 24.86 6.37
CA LEU A 85 -4.98 26.17 6.41
C LEU A 85 -5.97 27.20 5.90
N ALA A 86 -6.37 28.14 6.75
CA ALA A 86 -7.22 29.26 6.39
C ALA A 86 -6.37 30.54 6.25
N LEU A 87 -6.58 31.27 5.16
CA LEU A 87 -6.03 32.62 5.00
C LEU A 87 -6.89 33.60 5.81
N GLU A 88 -6.24 34.44 6.62
CA GLU A 88 -6.93 35.38 7.52
C GLU A 88 -7.00 36.78 6.89
N GLY A 89 -8.14 37.08 6.25
CA GLY A 89 -8.46 38.40 5.70
C GLY A 89 -7.45 38.91 4.65
N ASP A 90 -7.24 40.22 4.66
CA ASP A 90 -6.39 40.95 3.71
C ASP A 90 -4.88 40.76 3.97
N ALA A 91 -4.54 40.19 5.13
CA ALA A 91 -3.18 39.91 5.52
C ALA A 91 -2.75 38.55 4.95
N ARG A 92 -1.51 38.45 4.46
CA ARG A 92 -0.87 37.18 4.05
C ARG A 92 -0.57 36.26 5.24
N THR A 93 -1.52 36.13 6.17
CA THR A 93 -1.41 35.35 7.40
C THR A 93 -2.20 34.06 7.23
N LEU A 94 -1.53 32.92 7.47
CA LEU A 94 -2.17 31.60 7.47
C LEU A 94 -2.40 31.15 8.90
N ARG A 95 -3.59 30.60 9.18
CA ARG A 95 -3.91 29.95 10.44
C ARG A 95 -4.31 28.50 10.21
N VAL A 96 -3.96 27.64 11.16
CA VAL A 96 -4.51 26.29 11.24
C VAL A 96 -5.89 26.36 11.88
N THR A 97 -6.88 25.74 11.25
CA THR A 97 -8.23 25.57 11.80
C THR A 97 -8.66 24.12 11.66
N GLU A 98 -9.58 23.68 12.52
CA GLU A 98 -10.21 22.37 12.36
C GLU A 98 -11.11 22.37 11.11
N SER A 99 -11.22 21.21 10.48
CA SER A 99 -12.05 20.99 9.30
C SER A 99 -12.80 19.68 9.44
N GLU A 100 -14.06 19.66 9.05
CA GLU A 100 -14.82 18.42 8.84
C GLU A 100 -14.77 17.97 7.38
N GLU A 101 -14.35 18.87 6.48
CA GLU A 101 -14.20 18.59 5.06
C GLU A 101 -12.85 17.95 4.77
N THR A 102 -12.88 16.74 4.21
CA THR A 102 -11.69 15.97 3.84
C THR A 102 -10.93 16.60 2.67
N ALA A 103 -11.64 17.21 1.72
CA ALA A 103 -11.04 17.88 0.56
C ALA A 103 -10.20 19.12 0.95
N ALA A 104 -10.55 19.80 2.05
CA ALA A 104 -9.79 20.89 2.62
C ALA A 104 -8.70 20.42 3.61
N GLY A 105 -8.68 19.13 3.94
CA GLY A 105 -7.79 18.55 4.93
C GLY A 105 -6.34 18.58 4.50
N VAL A 106 -5.47 19.02 5.40
CA VAL A 106 -4.01 19.04 5.21
C VAL A 106 -3.36 18.21 6.30
N ASN A 107 -2.38 17.41 5.91
CA ASN A 107 -1.47 16.79 6.86
C ASN A 107 -0.31 17.77 7.18
N LEU A 108 -0.34 18.35 8.38
CA LEU A 108 0.61 19.37 8.82
C LEU A 108 2.03 18.83 8.98
N GLU A 109 2.19 17.57 9.39
CA GLU A 109 3.52 16.97 9.51
C GLU A 109 4.15 16.81 8.13
N TYR A 110 3.40 16.22 7.18
CA TYR A 110 3.83 16.11 5.80
C TYR A 110 4.14 17.48 5.18
N LEU A 111 3.24 18.46 5.34
CA LEU A 111 3.45 19.82 4.84
C LEU A 111 4.71 20.45 5.46
N SER A 112 4.91 20.31 6.77
CA SER A 112 6.08 20.88 7.45
C SER A 112 7.40 20.30 6.92
N LEU A 113 7.42 19.00 6.60
CA LEU A 113 8.57 18.33 6.03
C LEU A 113 8.81 18.79 4.58
N ALA A 114 7.77 18.86 3.75
CA ALA A 114 7.86 19.36 2.39
C ALA A 114 8.36 20.81 2.33
N LEU A 115 7.83 21.69 3.20
CA LEU A 115 8.28 23.08 3.31
C LEU A 115 9.73 23.18 3.81
N ARG A 116 10.15 22.31 4.74
CA ARG A 116 11.55 22.24 5.18
C ARG A 116 12.48 21.88 4.02
N VAL A 117 12.11 20.89 3.21
CA VAL A 117 12.87 20.51 2.01
C VAL A 117 12.92 21.69 1.04
N ARG A 118 11.78 22.31 0.73
CA ARG A 118 11.73 23.48 -0.17
C ARG A 118 12.62 24.63 0.30
N ARG A 119 12.63 24.91 1.60
CA ARG A 119 13.46 25.97 2.18
C ARG A 119 14.96 25.66 2.16
N SER A 120 15.34 24.40 2.33
CA SER A 120 16.76 24.00 2.45
C SER A 120 17.39 23.59 1.13
N GLU A 121 16.65 22.90 0.27
CA GLU A 121 17.12 22.32 -0.99
C GLU A 121 16.68 23.15 -2.22
N GLY A 122 15.80 24.15 -2.05
CA GLY A 122 15.25 24.96 -3.15
C GLY A 122 14.26 24.24 -4.06
N ARG A 123 13.89 22.99 -3.72
CA ARG A 123 13.04 22.11 -4.53
C ARG A 123 12.08 21.29 -3.67
N GLU A 124 11.16 20.60 -4.32
CA GLU A 124 10.22 19.71 -3.64
C GLU A 124 10.87 18.38 -3.25
N PRO A 125 10.36 17.70 -2.20
CA PRO A 125 10.81 16.35 -1.87
C PRO A 125 10.53 15.40 -3.04
N LEU A 126 11.49 14.52 -3.35
CA LEU A 126 11.38 13.54 -4.42
C LEU A 126 11.60 12.12 -3.87
N PHE A 127 10.80 11.19 -4.38
CA PHE A 127 10.96 9.75 -4.18
C PHE A 127 10.98 9.05 -5.53
N SER A 128 11.85 8.05 -5.67
CA SER A 128 11.87 7.18 -6.84
C SER A 128 12.29 5.76 -6.45
N LEU A 129 11.88 4.80 -7.28
CA LEU A 129 12.39 3.43 -7.28
C LEU A 129 13.38 3.29 -8.43
N ASP A 130 14.65 3.51 -8.12
CA ASP A 130 15.71 3.47 -9.11
C ASP A 130 16.19 2.03 -9.32
N PRO A 131 16.41 1.59 -10.56
CA PRO A 131 16.97 0.26 -10.81
C PRO A 131 18.40 0.20 -10.28
N VAL A 132 18.72 -0.86 -9.54
CA VAL A 132 20.06 -1.10 -8.98
C VAL A 132 21.05 -1.44 -10.09
N ASP A 133 20.58 -2.19 -11.09
CA ASP A 133 21.37 -2.58 -12.26
C ASP A 133 20.49 -2.45 -13.51
N LEU A 134 20.85 -1.49 -14.37
CA LEU A 134 20.18 -1.23 -15.65
C LEU A 134 20.48 -2.28 -16.72
N THR A 135 21.47 -3.15 -16.48
CA THR A 135 21.91 -4.19 -17.41
C THR A 135 21.35 -5.57 -17.05
N ALA A 136 20.70 -5.69 -15.89
CA ALA A 136 20.05 -6.92 -15.46
C ALA A 136 18.83 -7.24 -16.34
N ASP A 137 18.52 -8.54 -16.43
CA ASP A 137 17.27 -9.03 -17.00
C ASP A 137 16.08 -8.31 -16.33
N PRO A 138 15.09 -7.79 -17.08
CA PRO A 138 13.88 -7.18 -16.54
C PRO A 138 13.20 -8.02 -15.46
N GLU A 139 13.26 -9.36 -15.54
CA GLU A 139 12.67 -10.25 -14.54
C GLU A 139 13.46 -10.31 -13.20
N ARG A 140 14.69 -9.79 -13.19
CA ARG A 140 15.58 -9.75 -12.01
C ARG A 140 15.96 -8.33 -11.59
N LEU A 141 15.30 -7.33 -12.18
CA LEU A 141 15.63 -5.93 -11.94
C LEU A 141 15.26 -5.55 -10.50
N MET A 142 16.27 -5.44 -9.65
CA MET A 142 16.09 -4.94 -8.29
C MET A 142 15.93 -3.42 -8.31
N GLN A 143 15.03 -2.91 -7.46
CA GLN A 143 14.81 -1.47 -7.30
C GLN A 143 15.27 -1.01 -5.92
N ALA A 144 15.95 0.13 -5.87
CA ALA A 144 16.35 0.82 -4.65
C ALA A 144 15.46 2.02 -4.39
N LYS A 145 15.05 2.18 -3.12
CA LYS A 145 14.32 3.37 -2.65
C LYS A 145 15.27 4.56 -2.61
N ARG A 146 15.00 5.57 -3.42
CA ARG A 146 15.77 6.83 -3.43
C ARG A 146 14.89 7.96 -2.91
N PHE A 147 15.42 8.66 -1.92
CA PHE A 147 14.80 9.83 -1.32
C PHE A 147 15.67 11.05 -1.54
N GLU A 148 15.01 12.16 -1.82
CA GLU A 148 15.66 13.41 -2.11
C GLU A 148 14.96 14.55 -1.36
N PRO A 149 15.58 15.07 -0.29
CA PRO A 149 16.90 14.70 0.26
C PRO A 149 16.89 13.34 0.99
N ALA A 150 18.07 12.70 1.09
CA ALA A 150 18.23 11.36 1.64
C ALA A 150 17.72 11.22 3.09
N TRP A 151 17.75 12.29 3.87
CA TRP A 151 17.28 12.28 5.26
C TRP A 151 15.75 12.12 5.39
N LEU A 152 14.98 12.23 4.30
CA LEU A 152 13.56 11.89 4.32
C LEU A 152 13.31 10.40 4.59
N MET A 153 14.30 9.54 4.31
CA MET A 153 14.22 8.12 4.62
C MET A 153 13.95 7.90 6.11
N GLY A 154 12.93 7.10 6.43
CA GLY A 154 12.53 6.81 7.80
C GLY A 154 11.73 7.92 8.49
N THR A 155 11.43 9.02 7.80
CA THR A 155 10.44 10.01 8.26
C THR A 155 9.03 9.62 7.82
N SER A 156 8.02 10.15 8.50
CA SER A 156 6.61 9.96 8.12
C SER A 156 6.32 10.43 6.69
N ALA A 157 6.90 11.55 6.24
CA ALA A 157 6.76 12.00 4.86
C ALA A 157 7.44 11.06 3.86
N GLY A 158 8.65 10.56 4.17
CA GLY A 158 9.32 9.58 3.32
C GLY A 158 8.51 8.30 3.16
N GLU A 159 7.91 7.79 4.25
CA GLU A 159 7.02 6.63 4.15
C GLU A 159 5.78 6.90 3.31
N VAL A 160 5.15 8.06 3.47
CA VAL A 160 4.01 8.45 2.62
C VAL A 160 4.41 8.45 1.15
N MET A 161 5.56 9.01 0.81
CA MET A 161 6.03 9.05 -0.57
C MET A 161 6.34 7.67 -1.14
N PHE A 162 6.79 6.73 -0.30
CA PHE A 162 7.02 5.34 -0.72
C PHE A 162 5.72 4.55 -0.90
N GLN A 163 4.71 4.81 -0.07
CA GLN A 163 3.44 4.06 -0.08
C GLN A 163 2.36 4.69 -0.98
N ALA A 164 2.58 5.89 -1.51
CA ALA A 164 1.68 6.60 -2.44
C ALA A 164 1.82 6.08 -3.88
#